data_AF-A0A5J5ENZ1-F1
#
_entry.id   AF-A0A5J5ENZ1-F1
#
_cell.length_a   1.000
_cell.length_b   1.000
_cell.length_c   1.000
_cell.angle_alpha   90.00
_cell.angle_beta   90.00
_cell.angle_gamma   90.00
#
_symmetry.space_group_name_H-M   'P 1'
#
loop_
_entity.id
_entity.type
_entity.pdbx_description
1 polymer ?
#
loop_
_entity_poly.entity_id
_entity_poly.type
_entity_poly.pdbx_seq_one_letter_code
_entity_poly.pdbx_strand_id
1 'polypeptide(L)'
;MFDFCFAENGLTAYRQGAALPSNSFIAQIGEARYKTLANFILHEIADLDIPVKRGTFIEFRNGMINVSPIGRNASVQERNDFEVYDKIHNVRAALVNKLKDKFADYGLTYSIGGQISFDVFPTGWDKTYCLQHVEKEFKTIHFFGDKTHKGGNDSEIYEDPRTIGHTVTKPEDTMEELKKLFDL
;
A
#
# COMPACT_ATOMS: atom_id res chain seq x y z
N MET A 1 -7.11 -5.38 24.95
CA MET A 1 -6.55 -4.12 24.42
C MET A 1 -5.14 -4.45 23.95
N PHE A 2 -4.72 -4.02 22.76
CA PHE A 2 -3.39 -4.33 22.22
C PHE A 2 -2.33 -3.37 22.77
N ASP A 3 -1.10 -3.85 22.99
CA ASP A 3 0.03 -3.01 23.39
C ASP A 3 0.49 -2.09 22.27
N PHE A 4 0.42 -2.57 21.02
CA PHE A 4 0.75 -1.81 19.81
C PHE A 4 -0.39 -1.84 18.81
N CYS A 5 -0.69 -0.68 18.22
CA CYS A 5 -1.64 -0.55 17.12
C CYS A 5 -0.96 0.18 15.96
N PHE A 6 -0.80 -0.51 14.83
CA PHE A 6 -0.19 0.05 13.62
C PHE A 6 -1.25 0.21 12.53
N ALA A 7 -1.68 1.44 12.30
CA ALA A 7 -2.54 1.80 11.18
C ALA A 7 -1.68 2.27 9.99
N GLU A 8 -2.18 2.06 8.77
CA GLU A 8 -1.47 2.40 7.51
C GLU A 8 -0.02 1.85 7.53
N ASN A 9 0.13 0.55 7.78
CA ASN A 9 1.42 -0.15 7.88
C ASN A 9 2.37 0.36 8.98
N GLY A 10 1.90 1.18 9.91
CA GLY A 10 2.70 1.73 11.01
C GLY A 10 3.12 3.19 10.82
N LEU A 11 2.62 3.87 9.79
CA LEU A 11 2.78 5.32 9.64
C LEU A 11 2.06 6.09 10.76
N THR A 12 0.89 5.57 11.15
CA THR A 12 0.19 5.98 12.37
C THR A 12 0.33 4.84 13.37
N ALA A 13 1.09 5.07 14.43
CA ALA A 13 1.42 4.05 15.41
C ALA A 13 1.02 4.49 16.82
N TYR A 14 0.50 3.56 17.60
CA TYR A 14 0.20 3.75 19.02
C TYR A 14 0.87 2.68 19.86
N ARG A 15 1.33 3.06 21.05
CA ARG A 15 1.86 2.19 22.08
C ARG A 15 1.13 2.45 23.40
N GLN A 16 0.49 1.43 23.96
CA GLN A 16 -0.29 1.52 25.20
C GLN A 16 -1.28 2.70 25.20
N GLY A 17 -1.92 2.95 24.06
CA GLY A 17 -2.85 4.06 23.87
C GLY A 17 -2.22 5.44 23.59
N ALA A 18 -0.89 5.59 23.69
CA ALA A 18 -0.18 6.83 23.35
C ALA A 18 0.30 6.81 21.90
N ALA A 19 0.12 7.93 21.18
CA ALA A 19 0.59 8.05 19.80
C ALA A 19 2.13 8.13 19.74
N LEU A 20 2.72 7.40 18.80
CA LEU A 20 4.14 7.49 18.44
C LEU A 20 4.34 8.53 17.33
N PRO A 21 5.58 9.01 17.10
CA PRO A 21 5.88 9.91 15.98
C PRO A 21 5.40 9.33 14.65
N SER A 22 4.57 10.09 13.94
CA SER A 22 4.07 9.71 12.62
C SER A 22 4.95 10.27 11.50
N ASN A 23 4.91 9.61 10.35
CA ASN A 23 5.50 10.13 9.11
C ASN A 23 4.36 10.31 8.08
N SER A 24 4.62 11.12 7.05
CA SER A 24 3.65 11.36 5.98
C SER A 24 4.35 11.35 4.63
N PHE A 25 3.59 11.01 3.59
CA PHE A 25 4.08 10.92 2.22
C PHE A 25 4.81 12.19 1.82
N ILE A 26 4.20 13.35 2.11
CA ILE A 26 4.78 14.65 1.76
C ILE A 26 6.04 14.97 2.55
N ALA A 27 6.14 14.53 3.81
CA ALA A 27 7.35 14.71 4.62
C ALA A 27 8.51 13.89 4.05
N GLN A 28 8.23 12.70 3.52
CA GLN A 28 9.23 11.81 2.93
C GLN A 28 9.69 12.28 1.54
N ILE A 29 8.76 12.61 0.63
CA ILE A 29 9.11 12.97 -0.75
C ILE A 29 9.45 14.46 -0.93
N GLY A 30 8.86 15.33 -0.12
CA GLY A 30 8.95 16.78 -0.24
C GLY A 30 8.06 17.38 -1.34
N GLU A 31 7.60 18.60 -1.11
CA GLU A 31 6.69 19.35 -2.01
C GLU A 31 7.24 19.52 -3.44
N ALA A 32 8.54 19.78 -3.58
CA ALA A 32 9.14 20.01 -4.90
C ALA A 32 9.06 18.77 -5.79
N ARG A 33 9.39 17.59 -5.24
CA ARG A 33 9.30 16.31 -5.95
C ARG A 33 7.85 15.92 -6.16
N TYR A 34 7.00 16.08 -5.15
CA TYR A 34 5.58 15.77 -5.28
C TYR A 34 4.89 16.59 -6.39
N LYS A 35 5.14 17.90 -6.46
CA LYS A 35 4.60 18.75 -7.53
C LYS A 35 5.00 18.24 -8.92
N THR A 36 6.26 17.86 -9.12
CA THR A 36 6.72 17.30 -10.39
C THR A 36 6.03 15.97 -10.71
N LEU A 37 5.88 15.09 -9.72
CA LEU A 37 5.16 13.82 -9.86
C LEU A 37 3.68 14.05 -10.23
N ALA A 38 2.97 14.90 -9.48
CA ALA A 38 1.57 15.19 -9.70
C ALA A 38 1.32 15.82 -11.08
N ASN A 39 2.15 16.78 -11.50
CA ASN A 39 2.05 17.38 -12.83
C ASN A 39 2.21 16.33 -13.94
N PHE A 40 3.20 15.44 -13.80
CA PHE A 40 3.41 14.37 -14.78
C PHE A 40 2.19 13.43 -14.85
N ILE A 41 1.68 12.98 -13.71
CA ILE A 41 0.48 12.13 -13.66
C ILE A 41 -0.72 12.84 -14.31
N LEU A 42 -0.94 14.12 -14.02
CA LEU A 42 -2.05 14.87 -14.60
C LEU A 42 -1.92 15.04 -16.12
N HIS A 43 -0.71 15.28 -16.64
CA HIS A 43 -0.46 15.30 -18.09
C HIS A 43 -0.74 13.94 -18.74
N GLU A 44 -0.18 12.87 -18.19
CA GLU A 44 -0.41 11.51 -18.68
C GLU A 44 -1.90 11.16 -18.69
N ILE A 45 -2.62 11.47 -17.61
CA ILE A 45 -4.06 11.21 -17.52
C ILE A 45 -4.86 12.11 -18.48
N ALA A 46 -4.46 13.36 -18.70
CA ALA A 46 -5.13 14.24 -19.65
C ALA A 46 -5.11 13.65 -21.07
N ASP A 47 -3.96 13.10 -21.47
CA ASP A 47 -3.73 12.57 -22.82
C ASP A 47 -4.24 11.13 -23.03
N LEU A 48 -4.70 10.44 -21.97
CA LEU A 48 -5.28 9.10 -22.11
C LEU A 48 -6.55 9.11 -22.96
N ASP A 49 -6.57 8.29 -24.00
CA ASP A 49 -7.79 8.00 -24.76
C ASP A 49 -8.50 6.80 -24.14
N ILE A 50 -9.41 7.06 -23.20
CA ILE A 50 -10.23 6.05 -22.54
C ILE A 50 -11.72 6.42 -22.64
N PRO A 51 -12.65 5.45 -22.67
CA PRO A 51 -14.05 5.73 -22.95
C PRO A 51 -14.72 6.69 -21.97
N VAL A 52 -14.28 6.69 -20.71
CA VAL A 52 -14.88 7.45 -19.61
C VAL A 52 -13.79 8.08 -18.75
N LYS A 53 -13.94 9.37 -18.45
CA LYS A 53 -13.23 10.08 -17.38
C LYS A 53 -14.23 10.77 -16.45
N ARG A 54 -13.92 10.80 -15.16
CA ARG A 54 -14.73 11.45 -14.11
C ARG A 54 -13.86 12.46 -13.37
N GLY A 55 -13.64 12.26 -12.07
CA GLY A 55 -12.86 13.16 -11.23
C GLY A 55 -12.19 12.39 -10.10
N THR A 56 -11.34 13.09 -9.34
CA THR A 56 -10.45 12.49 -8.33
C THR A 56 -9.50 11.48 -8.97
N PHE A 57 -8.68 11.99 -9.91
CA PHE A 57 -7.66 11.21 -10.62
C PHE A 57 -6.43 10.94 -9.77
N ILE A 58 -6.10 11.88 -8.89
CA ILE A 58 -5.09 11.74 -7.85
C ILE A 58 -5.80 12.01 -6.52
N GLU A 59 -5.78 11.02 -5.63
CA GLU A 59 -6.27 11.15 -4.26
C GLU A 59 -5.07 11.11 -3.32
N PHE A 60 -4.80 12.24 -2.66
CA PHE A 60 -3.72 12.35 -1.69
C PHE A 60 -4.16 11.78 -0.34
N ARG A 61 -3.33 10.90 0.26
CA ARG A 61 -3.55 10.31 1.58
C ARG A 61 -2.31 10.52 2.45
N ASN A 62 -2.41 10.19 3.74
CA ASN A 62 -1.28 10.38 4.65
C ASN A 62 -0.05 9.54 4.23
N GLY A 63 -0.25 8.26 3.91
CA GLY A 63 0.85 7.36 3.54
C GLY A 63 1.20 7.26 2.05
N MET A 64 0.37 7.79 1.16
CA MET A 64 0.47 7.48 -0.26
C MET A 64 -0.37 8.44 -1.10
N ILE A 65 -0.24 8.32 -2.42
CA ILE A 65 -1.27 8.79 -3.35
C ILE A 65 -1.93 7.60 -4.04
N ASN A 66 -3.23 7.68 -4.26
CA ASN A 66 -3.96 6.74 -5.12
C ASN A 66 -4.23 7.41 -6.47
N VAL A 67 -3.85 6.74 -7.56
CA VAL A 67 -3.99 7.26 -8.93
C VAL A 67 -5.01 6.41 -9.68
N SER A 68 -6.00 7.07 -10.29
CA SER A 68 -7.09 6.43 -11.03
C SER A 68 -7.27 7.09 -12.40
N PRO A 69 -6.98 6.40 -13.51
CA PRO A 69 -7.14 6.96 -14.86
C PRO A 69 -8.56 7.40 -15.19
N ILE A 70 -9.56 6.58 -14.81
CA ILE A 70 -11.00 6.93 -14.96
C ILE A 70 -11.46 7.96 -13.92
N GLY A 71 -10.77 8.05 -12.77
CA GLY A 71 -11.14 8.88 -11.63
C GLY A 71 -12.01 8.14 -10.60
N ARG A 72 -11.77 8.36 -9.30
CA ARG A 72 -12.48 7.66 -8.21
C ARG A 72 -13.96 8.01 -8.10
N ASN A 73 -14.40 9.11 -8.70
CA ASN A 73 -15.82 9.49 -8.73
C ASN A 73 -16.66 8.63 -9.70
N ALA A 74 -16.05 7.64 -10.36
CA ALA A 74 -16.76 6.69 -11.21
C ALA A 74 -17.80 5.85 -10.46
N SER A 75 -18.95 5.64 -11.09
CA SER A 75 -20.02 4.79 -10.60
C SER A 75 -19.60 3.31 -10.58
N VAL A 76 -20.34 2.47 -9.87
CA VAL A 76 -20.04 1.02 -9.80
C VAL A 76 -19.99 0.40 -11.19
N GLN A 77 -20.94 0.74 -12.07
CA GLN A 77 -20.95 0.22 -13.44
C GLN A 77 -19.72 0.70 -14.23
N GLU A 78 -19.39 1.99 -14.15
CA GLU A 78 -18.21 2.56 -14.82
C GLU A 78 -16.91 1.92 -14.34
N ARG A 79 -16.82 1.56 -13.05
CA ARG A 79 -15.67 0.83 -12.49
C ARG A 79 -15.54 -0.57 -13.07
N ASN A 80 -16.66 -1.29 -13.19
CA ASN A 80 -16.68 -2.63 -13.78
C ASN A 80 -16.27 -2.57 -15.26
N ASP A 81 -16.80 -1.60 -16.00
CA ASP A 81 -16.49 -1.42 -17.42
C ASP A 81 -15.01 -1.04 -17.62
N PHE A 82 -14.48 -0.15 -16.77
CA PHE A 82 -13.06 0.20 -16.80
C PHE A 82 -12.16 -0.97 -16.44
N GLU A 83 -12.54 -1.82 -15.48
CA GLU A 83 -11.75 -3.00 -15.14
C GLU A 83 -11.61 -3.96 -16.34
N VAL A 84 -12.70 -4.20 -17.07
CA VAL A 84 -12.68 -5.02 -18.28
C VAL A 84 -11.83 -4.36 -19.37
N TYR A 85 -12.00 -3.06 -19.58
CA TYR A 85 -11.22 -2.29 -20.54
C TYR A 85 -9.72 -2.32 -20.21
N ASP A 86 -9.35 -2.07 -18.96
CA ASP A 86 -7.97 -2.05 -18.48
C ASP A 86 -7.29 -3.42 -18.60
N LYS A 87 -8.01 -4.54 -18.40
CA LYS A 87 -7.46 -5.89 -18.62
C LYS A 87 -7.08 -6.14 -20.08
N ILE A 88 -7.77 -5.52 -21.03
CA ILE A 88 -7.50 -5.66 -22.47
C ILE A 88 -6.41 -4.68 -22.91
N HIS A 89 -6.50 -3.43 -22.46
CA HIS A 89 -5.68 -2.33 -22.95
C HIS A 89 -4.48 -2.00 -22.06
N ASN A 90 -4.38 -2.59 -20.87
CA ASN A 90 -3.28 -2.43 -19.90
C ASN A 90 -3.00 -0.95 -19.52
N VAL A 91 -4.05 -0.13 -19.40
CA VAL A 91 -3.93 1.33 -19.17
C VAL A 91 -3.12 1.63 -17.91
N ARG A 92 -3.48 1.03 -16.77
CA ARG A 92 -2.77 1.23 -15.49
C ARG A 92 -1.35 0.73 -15.53
N ALA A 93 -1.11 -0.44 -16.13
CA ALA A 93 0.24 -1.02 -16.23
C ALA A 93 1.16 -0.14 -17.09
N ALA A 94 0.66 0.38 -18.22
CA ALA A 94 1.40 1.31 -19.07
C ALA A 94 1.73 2.61 -18.32
N LEU A 95 0.77 3.18 -17.60
CA LEU A 95 0.99 4.40 -16.80
C LEU A 95 2.01 4.16 -15.67
N VAL A 96 1.91 3.03 -14.95
CA VAL A 96 2.88 2.65 -13.91
C VAL A 96 4.29 2.51 -14.48
N ASN A 97 4.46 1.90 -15.67
CA ASN A 97 5.77 1.76 -16.29
C ASN A 97 6.38 3.12 -16.64
N LYS A 98 5.60 4.03 -17.22
CA LYS A 98 6.06 5.41 -17.48
C LYS A 98 6.49 6.12 -16.20
N LEU A 99 5.75 5.94 -15.10
CA LEU A 99 6.10 6.52 -13.81
C LEU A 99 7.39 5.92 -13.23
N LYS A 100 7.57 4.60 -13.31
CA LYS A 100 8.79 3.92 -12.88
C LYS A 100 10.01 4.42 -13.65
N ASP A 101 9.90 4.57 -14.97
CA ASP A 101 10.99 5.06 -15.81
C ASP A 101 11.31 6.53 -15.52
N LYS A 102 10.29 7.37 -15.38
CA LYS A 102 10.45 8.82 -15.19
C LYS A 102 10.97 9.19 -13.80
N PHE A 103 10.60 8.42 -12.78
CA PHE A 103 10.86 8.71 -11.36
C PHE A 103 11.65 7.58 -10.68
N ALA A 104 12.56 6.94 -11.41
CA ALA A 104 13.38 5.85 -10.88
C ALA A 104 14.22 6.26 -9.65
N ASP A 105 14.57 7.55 -9.54
CA ASP A 105 15.34 8.13 -8.43
C ASP A 105 14.48 8.54 -7.21
N TYR A 106 13.15 8.40 -7.28
CA TYR A 106 12.25 8.84 -6.21
C TYR A 106 12.07 7.81 -5.10
N GLY A 107 12.50 6.55 -5.32
CA GLY A 107 12.33 5.47 -4.34
C GLY A 107 10.85 5.18 -4.05
N LEU A 108 10.04 5.08 -5.11
CA LEU A 108 8.60 4.82 -5.04
C LEU A 108 8.26 3.40 -5.49
N THR A 109 7.33 2.79 -4.77
CA THR A 109 6.65 1.55 -5.11
C THR A 109 5.27 1.86 -5.69
N TYR A 110 4.88 1.09 -6.71
CA TYR A 110 3.62 1.23 -7.43
C TYR A 110 2.85 -0.09 -7.34
N SER A 111 1.64 -0.07 -6.77
CA SER A 111 0.83 -1.27 -6.58
C SER A 111 -0.52 -1.15 -7.27
N ILE A 112 -0.72 -1.93 -8.34
CA ILE A 112 -2.01 -2.01 -9.03
C ILE A 112 -2.94 -2.86 -8.19
N GLY A 113 -4.04 -2.26 -7.71
CA GLY A 113 -5.00 -2.90 -6.83
C GLY A 113 -6.43 -2.45 -7.10
N GLY A 114 -7.38 -3.38 -6.94
CA GLY A 114 -8.78 -3.14 -7.22
C GLY A 114 -9.09 -2.90 -8.70
N GLN A 115 -10.23 -2.26 -8.97
CA GLN A 115 -10.81 -2.19 -10.32
C GLN A 115 -10.27 -1.03 -11.16
N ILE A 116 -9.92 0.10 -10.54
CA ILE A 116 -9.73 1.37 -11.27
C ILE A 116 -8.42 2.10 -11.00
N SER A 117 -7.66 1.71 -9.96
CA SER A 117 -6.57 2.52 -9.46
C SER A 117 -5.30 1.72 -9.21
N PHE A 118 -4.24 2.44 -8.86
CA PHE A 118 -3.03 1.91 -8.25
C PHE A 118 -2.53 2.90 -7.19
N ASP A 119 -1.84 2.37 -6.19
CA ASP A 119 -1.23 3.16 -5.11
C ASP A 119 0.23 3.47 -5.44
N VAL A 120 0.68 4.66 -5.04
CA VAL A 120 2.08 5.11 -5.14
C VAL A 120 2.54 5.56 -3.76
N PHE A 121 3.58 4.91 -3.25
CA PHE A 121 4.10 5.12 -1.90
C PHE A 121 5.62 4.91 -1.87
N PRO A 122 6.34 5.45 -0.87
CA PRO A 122 7.77 5.23 -0.71
C PRO A 122 8.07 3.75 -0.55
N THR A 123 9.14 3.26 -1.18
CA THR A 123 9.57 1.88 -1.05
C THR A 123 9.87 1.55 0.42
N GLY A 124 9.38 0.40 0.88
CA GLY A 124 9.44 -0.02 2.28
C GLY A 124 8.30 0.50 3.17
N TRP A 125 7.29 1.18 2.60
CA TRP A 125 6.04 1.52 3.30
C TRP A 125 4.97 0.42 3.17
N ASP A 126 5.40 -0.82 2.97
CA ASP A 126 4.59 -2.03 3.21
C ASP A 126 4.56 -2.35 4.72
N LYS A 127 3.97 -3.49 5.11
CA LYS A 127 3.81 -3.86 6.53
C LYS A 127 5.13 -3.93 7.29
N THR A 128 6.28 -4.14 6.63
CA THR A 128 7.59 -4.13 7.28
C THR A 128 7.93 -2.78 7.93
N TYR A 129 7.27 -1.69 7.52
CA TYR A 129 7.47 -0.37 8.11
C TYR A 129 7.20 -0.36 9.62
N CYS A 130 6.22 -1.13 10.11
CA CYS A 130 5.91 -1.13 11.54
C CYS A 130 7.02 -1.76 12.40
N LEU A 131 7.87 -2.61 11.81
CA LEU A 131 8.92 -3.31 12.54
C LEU A 131 9.95 -2.35 13.15
N GLN A 132 10.17 -1.17 12.55
CA GLN A 132 11.08 -0.15 13.10
C GLN A 132 10.66 0.33 14.51
N HIS A 133 9.36 0.22 14.83
CA HIS A 133 8.83 0.64 16.13
C HIS A 133 9.03 -0.40 17.23
N VAL A 134 9.40 -1.64 16.89
CA VAL A 134 9.44 -2.79 17.82
C VAL A 134 10.74 -3.61 17.76
N GLU A 135 11.51 -3.53 16.67
CA GLU A 135 12.69 -4.38 16.43
C GLU A 135 13.79 -4.26 17.50
N LYS A 136 13.85 -3.13 18.21
CA LYS A 136 14.83 -2.90 19.29
C LYS A 136 14.36 -3.41 20.66
N GLU A 137 13.09 -3.74 20.80
CA GLU A 137 12.46 -4.09 22.07
C GLU A 137 12.27 -5.59 22.25
N PHE A 138 12.08 -6.31 21.15
CA PHE A 138 11.76 -7.74 21.19
C PHE A 138 12.86 -8.58 20.55
N LYS A 139 13.21 -9.69 21.22
CA LYS A 139 14.12 -10.70 20.68
C LYS A 139 13.46 -11.56 19.59
N THR A 140 12.15 -11.74 19.69
CA THR A 140 11.35 -12.58 18.81
C THR A 140 10.08 -11.83 18.45
N ILE A 141 9.79 -11.75 17.15
CA ILE A 141 8.56 -11.14 16.63
C ILE A 141 7.84 -12.21 15.83
N HIS A 142 6.65 -12.60 16.26
CA HIS A 142 5.79 -13.50 15.48
C HIS A 142 4.81 -12.67 14.66
N PHE A 143 4.70 -12.98 13.36
CA PHE A 143 3.75 -12.34 12.47
C PHE A 143 2.73 -13.38 11.99
N PHE A 144 1.44 -13.05 11.99
CA PHE A 144 0.36 -13.90 11.49
C PHE A 144 -0.36 -13.18 10.36
N GLY A 145 -0.51 -13.82 9.20
CA GLY A 145 -1.15 -13.22 8.02
C GLY A 145 -1.81 -14.25 7.10
N ASP A 146 -2.82 -13.80 6.35
CA ASP A 146 -3.59 -14.63 5.42
C ASP A 146 -3.14 -14.48 3.96
N LYS A 147 -2.48 -13.38 3.62
CA LYS A 147 -2.01 -13.08 2.25
C LYS A 147 -0.48 -13.04 2.17
N THR A 148 0.14 -14.11 2.64
CA THR A 148 1.61 -14.29 2.72
C THR A 148 2.24 -14.77 1.42
N HIS A 149 1.44 -15.11 0.40
CA HIS A 149 1.93 -15.48 -0.92
C HIS A 149 2.52 -14.26 -1.65
N LYS A 150 3.44 -14.50 -2.59
CA LYS A 150 4.06 -13.45 -3.41
C LYS A 150 3.02 -12.52 -4.06
N GLY A 151 3.10 -11.24 -3.75
CA GLY A 151 2.17 -10.20 -4.23
C GLY A 151 0.93 -9.99 -3.34
N GLY A 152 0.74 -10.83 -2.31
CA GLY A 152 -0.18 -10.56 -1.21
C GLY A 152 0.38 -9.47 -0.29
N ASN A 153 -0.50 -8.74 0.40
CA ASN A 153 -0.10 -7.59 1.21
C ASN A 153 0.60 -7.96 2.54
N ASP A 154 0.70 -9.25 2.88
CA ASP A 154 1.46 -9.76 4.03
C ASP A 154 2.82 -10.34 3.61
N SER A 155 3.09 -10.48 2.31
CA SER A 155 4.28 -11.17 1.78
C SER A 155 5.56 -10.58 2.34
N GLU A 156 5.71 -9.26 2.31
CA GLU A 156 6.96 -8.59 2.70
C GLU A 156 7.26 -8.73 4.19
N ILE A 157 6.25 -8.57 5.07
CA ILE A 157 6.44 -8.72 6.51
C ILE A 157 6.59 -10.18 6.92
N TYR A 158 5.92 -11.11 6.24
CA TYR A 158 6.04 -12.54 6.49
C TYR A 158 7.44 -13.07 6.15
N GLU A 159 8.03 -12.59 5.06
CA GLU A 159 9.39 -12.97 4.62
C GLU A 159 10.50 -12.16 5.30
N ASP A 160 10.17 -11.11 6.06
CA ASP A 160 11.16 -10.26 6.74
C ASP A 160 11.92 -11.06 7.81
N PRO A 161 13.28 -11.05 7.80
CA PRO A 161 14.10 -11.84 8.72
C PRO A 161 13.94 -11.45 10.20
N ARG A 162 13.33 -10.28 10.49
CA ARG A 162 13.01 -9.88 11.86
C ARG A 162 11.78 -10.62 12.41
N THR A 163 11.03 -11.32 11.56
CA THR A 163 9.81 -12.02 11.96
C THR A 163 9.93 -13.54 11.85
N ILE A 164 9.13 -14.23 12.65
CA ILE A 164 8.76 -15.63 12.46
C ILE A 164 7.33 -15.62 11.95
N GLY A 165 7.18 -15.81 10.63
CA GLY A 165 5.90 -15.77 9.94
C GLY A 165 5.06 -17.03 10.11
N HIS A 166 3.77 -16.84 10.34
CA HIS A 166 2.74 -17.88 10.43
C HIS A 166 1.64 -17.59 9.41
N THR A 167 1.49 -18.46 8.42
CA THR A 167 0.40 -18.35 7.44
C THR A 167 -0.87 -18.95 8.04
N VAL A 168 -1.97 -18.20 8.01
CA VAL A 168 -3.29 -18.61 8.51
C VAL A 168 -4.36 -18.38 7.46
N THR A 169 -5.46 -19.12 7.48
CA THR A 169 -6.55 -18.94 6.48
C THR A 169 -7.82 -18.35 7.09
N LYS A 170 -7.96 -18.47 8.41
CA LYS A 170 -9.12 -18.01 9.18
C LYS A 170 -8.73 -17.72 10.63
N PRO A 171 -9.53 -16.97 11.39
CA PRO A 171 -9.21 -16.60 12.78
C PRO A 171 -8.97 -17.80 13.71
N GLU A 172 -9.60 -18.94 13.45
CA GLU A 172 -9.43 -20.16 14.24
C GLU A 172 -8.01 -20.73 14.12
N ASP A 173 -7.40 -20.66 12.93
CA ASP A 173 -6.03 -21.12 12.71
C ASP A 173 -5.04 -20.30 13.56
N THR A 174 -5.24 -18.98 13.62
CA THR A 174 -4.46 -18.08 14.48
C THR A 174 -4.58 -18.49 15.96
N MET A 175 -5.79 -18.82 16.42
CA MET A 175 -6.02 -19.24 17.80
C MET A 175 -5.33 -20.58 18.11
N GLU A 176 -5.35 -21.53 17.17
CA GLU A 176 -4.66 -22.81 17.32
C GLU A 176 -3.14 -22.64 17.41
N GLU A 177 -2.55 -21.80 16.55
CA GLU A 177 -1.11 -21.52 16.60
C GLU A 177 -0.71 -20.77 17.87
N LEU A 178 -1.52 -19.81 18.33
CA LEU A 178 -1.27 -19.11 19.59
C LEU A 178 -1.27 -20.08 20.79
N LYS A 179 -2.21 -21.04 20.83
CA LYS A 179 -2.24 -22.06 21.89
C LYS A 179 -0.98 -22.93 21.90
N LYS A 180 -0.49 -23.34 20.73
CA LYS A 180 0.75 -24.13 20.61
C LYS A 180 1.97 -23.32 21.04
N LEU A 181 2.06 -22.06 20.63
CA LEU A 181 3.24 -21.21 20.87
C LEU A 181 3.37 -20.78 22.33
N PHE A 182 2.25 -20.51 22.99
CA PHE A 182 2.23 -19.94 24.34
C PHE A 182 1.75 -20.89 25.43
N ASP A 183 1.51 -22.17 25.09
CA ASP A 183 1.06 -23.22 26.00
C ASP A 183 -0.18 -22.79 26.82
N LEU A 184 -1.21 -22.34 26.09
CA LEU A 184 -2.47 -21.78 26.64
C LEU A 184 -3.59 -22.81 26.77
#